data_AF-A0A3M1ARP5-F1
#
_entry.id   AF-A0A3M1ARP5-F1
#
_cell.length_a   1.000
_cell.length_b   1.000
_cell.length_c   1.000
_cell.angle_alpha   90.00
_cell.angle_beta   90.00
_cell.angle_gamma   90.00
#
_symmetry.space_group_name_H-M   'P 1'
#
loop_
_entity.id
_entity.type
_entity.pdbx_description
1 polymer ?
#
loop_
_entity_poly.entity_id
_entity_poly.type
_entity_poly.pdbx_seq_one_letter_code
_entity_poly.pdbx_strand_id
1 'polypeptide(L)'
;AILVVSATDGPMPQTREHILLARQVGVPQIVVFLNKCDLVDDPELIELVELELRELLSKYQFDGDNIPIVRGSALKALQGDPSELGEGSILKLMETIDEWIPEPVRDIDKPFLLAIEDVFSIKGRGTVVTGRVERGVIKVGDPVEIVGLRETKKTVATGVEMFRKLLDKGQAGDNIGVLLRGIDKKEVERGQVLAAPGTITPHRRFTAEAYILTKDEGGRHTPFFKGYRPQFYFRTTDVTGTVKLPEGVEMVMPGDNVSMEVELNAPIAMEKELRFAIREGGRTVGAGVVTGILE
;
A
#
# COMPACT_ATOMS: atom_id res chain seq x y z
N ALA A 1 8.50 1.30 7.76
CA ALA A 1 9.05 2.27 6.78
C ALA A 1 10.11 3.14 7.46
N ILE A 2 11.04 3.74 6.71
CA ILE A 2 11.98 4.74 7.25
C ILE A 2 11.45 6.12 6.89
N LEU A 3 11.10 6.93 7.90
CA LEU A 3 10.68 8.32 7.71
C LEU A 3 11.90 9.23 7.88
N VAL A 4 12.35 9.85 6.79
CA VAL A 4 13.49 10.78 6.83
C VAL A 4 12.97 12.21 6.99
N VAL A 5 13.45 12.91 8.02
CA VAL A 5 13.08 14.30 8.33
C VAL A 5 14.33 15.12 8.52
N SER A 6 14.31 16.37 8.06
CA SER A 6 15.43 17.29 8.20
C SER A 6 15.39 17.96 9.57
N ALA A 7 16.48 17.90 10.33
CA ALA A 7 16.61 18.62 11.60
C ALA A 7 16.53 20.14 11.45
N THR A 8 16.87 20.66 10.26
CA THR A 8 16.81 22.11 9.98
C THR A 8 15.41 22.59 9.65
N ASP A 9 14.59 21.72 9.03
CA ASP A 9 13.30 22.11 8.46
C ASP A 9 12.12 21.59 9.29
N GLY A 10 12.33 20.55 10.10
CA GLY A 10 11.28 19.87 10.84
C GLY A 10 10.29 19.12 9.94
N PRO A 11 9.12 18.72 10.48
CA PRO A 11 8.07 18.07 9.71
C PRO A 11 7.41 19.03 8.70
N MET A 12 7.52 18.69 7.41
CA MET A 12 6.98 19.46 6.29
C MET A 12 5.64 18.87 5.79
N PRO A 13 4.89 19.55 4.88
CA PRO A 13 3.63 19.02 4.35
C PRO A 13 3.77 17.61 3.75
N GLN A 14 4.85 17.31 3.02
CA GLN A 14 5.09 15.96 2.50
C GLN A 14 5.33 14.93 3.62
N THR A 15 5.92 15.32 4.75
CA THR A 15 6.09 14.45 5.92
C THR A 15 4.73 14.00 6.43
N ARG A 16 3.76 14.92 6.52
CA ARG A 16 2.38 14.62 6.95
C ARG A 16 1.68 13.68 5.97
N GLU A 17 1.77 13.99 4.68
CA GLU A 17 1.19 13.18 3.61
C GLU A 17 1.75 11.75 3.62
N HIS A 18 3.06 11.58 3.75
CA HIS A 18 3.67 10.25 3.79
C HIS A 18 3.30 9.46 5.04
N ILE A 19 3.22 10.07 6.22
CA ILE A 19 2.77 9.38 7.45
C ILE A 19 1.32 8.92 7.27
N LEU A 20 0.46 9.79 6.75
CA LEU A 20 -0.94 9.46 6.48
C LEU A 20 -1.06 8.31 5.47
N LEU A 21 -0.36 8.40 4.33
CA LEU A 21 -0.35 7.35 3.32
C LEU A 21 0.19 6.04 3.87
N ALA A 22 1.27 6.07 4.66
CA ALA A 22 1.84 4.89 5.32
C ALA A 22 0.79 4.20 6.21
N ARG A 23 0.05 4.96 7.02
CA ARG A 23 -1.05 4.41 7.83
C ARG A 23 -2.14 3.81 6.95
N GLN A 24 -2.49 4.48 5.85
CA GLN A 24 -3.56 4.04 4.97
C GLN A 24 -3.22 2.77 4.21
N VAL A 25 -1.97 2.59 3.76
CA VAL A 25 -1.53 1.34 3.09
C VAL A 25 -1.15 0.24 4.08
N GLY A 26 -1.38 0.45 5.37
CA GLY A 26 -1.18 -0.58 6.41
C GLY A 26 0.29 -0.79 6.80
N VAL A 27 1.15 0.22 6.68
CA VAL A 27 2.51 0.15 7.23
C VAL A 27 2.40 -0.04 8.75
N PRO A 28 2.91 -1.15 9.32
CA PRO A 28 2.68 -1.47 10.72
C PRO A 28 3.51 -0.61 11.66
N GLN A 29 4.73 -0.27 11.25
CA GLN A 29 5.69 0.47 12.06
C GLN A 29 6.60 1.38 11.22
N ILE A 30 7.07 2.44 11.87
CA ILE A 30 7.97 3.44 11.33
C ILE A 30 9.20 3.55 12.24
N VAL A 31 10.37 3.73 11.62
CA VAL A 31 11.58 4.24 12.28
C VAL A 31 11.87 5.61 11.66
N VAL A 32 12.23 6.59 12.47
CA VAL A 32 12.54 7.94 12.00
C VAL A 32 14.05 8.13 11.92
N PHE A 33 14.53 8.69 10.81
CA PHE A 33 15.89 9.21 10.70
C PHE A 33 15.86 10.73 10.62
N LEU A 34 16.30 11.39 11.69
CA LEU A 34 16.43 12.84 11.77
C LEU A 34 17.77 13.24 11.17
N ASN A 35 17.73 13.62 9.90
CA ASN A 35 18.87 13.89 9.05
C ASN A 35 19.33 15.36 9.15
N LYS A 36 20.53 15.66 8.67
CA LYS A 36 21.15 17.00 8.70
C LYS A 36 21.41 17.54 10.11
N CYS A 37 21.55 16.68 11.12
CA CYS A 37 21.93 17.13 12.47
C CYS A 37 23.30 17.79 12.50
N ASP A 38 24.15 17.59 11.49
CA ASP A 38 25.43 18.27 11.35
C ASP A 38 25.32 19.78 11.02
N LEU A 39 24.13 20.23 10.63
CA LEU A 39 23.84 21.64 10.32
C LEU A 39 23.14 22.37 11.47
N VAL A 40 22.86 21.68 12.58
CA VAL A 40 22.13 22.23 13.73
C VAL A 40 23.04 22.18 14.95
N ASP A 41 23.53 23.36 15.36
CA ASP A 41 24.46 23.48 16.49
C ASP A 41 23.74 23.47 17.85
N ASP A 42 22.44 23.78 17.88
CA ASP A 42 21.63 23.88 19.10
C ASP A 42 20.87 22.56 19.36
N PRO A 43 21.22 21.81 20.42
CA PRO A 43 20.52 20.58 20.80
C PRO A 43 19.04 20.78 21.13
N GLU A 44 18.64 21.96 21.64
CA GLU A 44 17.24 22.23 22.02
C GLU A 44 16.33 22.26 20.79
N LEU A 45 16.82 22.75 19.64
CA LEU A 45 16.07 22.73 18.38
C LEU A 45 15.85 21.31 17.87
N ILE A 46 16.84 20.42 18.03
CA ILE A 46 16.72 19.02 17.65
C ILE A 46 15.65 18.33 18.50
N GLU A 47 15.66 18.57 19.82
CA GLU A 47 14.66 18.03 20.74
C GLU A 47 13.25 18.55 20.43
N LEU A 48 13.11 19.82 20.06
CA LEU A 48 11.83 20.38 19.63
C LEU A 48 11.31 19.68 18.36
N VAL A 49 12.16 19.47 17.35
CA VAL A 49 11.77 18.76 16.14
C VAL A 49 11.37 17.31 16.43
N GLU A 50 12.05 16.63 17.35
CA GLU A 50 11.65 15.30 17.80
C GLU A 50 10.26 15.32 18.45
N LEU A 51 10.00 16.27 19.35
CA LEU A 51 8.68 16.43 19.98
C LEU A 51 7.58 16.61 18.93
N GLU A 52 7.76 17.53 17.98
CA GLU A 52 6.80 17.77 16.90
C GLU A 52 6.56 16.51 16.05
N LEU A 53 7.61 15.71 15.80
CA LEU A 53 7.48 14.45 15.07
C LEU A 53 6.70 13.40 15.86
N ARG A 54 6.93 13.28 17.17
CA ARG A 54 6.18 12.36 18.04
C ARG A 54 4.71 12.71 18.09
N GLU A 55 4.38 13.99 18.23
CA GLU A 55 3.00 14.48 18.18
C GLU A 55 2.35 14.18 16.81
N LEU A 56 3.08 14.43 15.72
CA LEU A 56 2.57 14.17 14.37
C LEU A 56 2.32 12.68 14.10
N LEU A 57 3.24 11.81 14.52
CA LEU A 57 3.08 10.35 14.41
C LEU A 57 1.89 9.87 15.25
N SER A 58 1.75 10.36 16.48
CA SER A 58 0.62 10.07 17.36
C SER A 58 -0.71 10.51 16.76
N LYS A 59 -0.76 11.70 16.15
CA LYS A 59 -1.95 12.21 15.45
C LYS A 59 -2.45 11.25 14.37
N TYR A 60 -1.53 10.58 13.66
CA TYR A 60 -1.87 9.60 12.61
C TYR A 60 -1.88 8.14 13.11
N GLN A 61 -2.06 7.94 14.42
CA GLN A 61 -2.25 6.64 15.07
C GLN A 61 -1.03 5.70 14.98
N PHE A 62 0.17 6.27 14.92
CA PHE A 62 1.41 5.55 15.21
C PHE A 62 1.79 5.75 16.68
N ASP A 63 2.65 4.88 17.20
CA ASP A 63 3.16 4.96 18.57
C ASP A 63 4.24 6.05 18.69
N GLY A 64 3.83 7.32 18.65
CA GLY A 64 4.77 8.44 18.67
C GLY A 64 5.62 8.50 19.94
N ASP A 65 5.14 7.97 21.06
CA ASP A 65 5.88 7.95 22.32
C ASP A 65 7.08 7.00 22.26
N ASN A 66 6.92 5.83 21.64
CA ASN A 66 7.97 4.80 21.62
C ASN A 66 8.73 4.68 20.29
N ILE A 67 8.24 5.27 19.19
CA ILE A 67 8.92 5.17 17.89
C ILE A 67 10.39 5.64 18.02
N PRO A 68 11.36 4.83 17.54
CA PRO A 68 12.74 5.20 17.54
C PRO A 68 13.01 6.36 16.57
N ILE A 69 13.76 7.35 17.05
CA ILE A 69 14.28 8.45 16.25
C ILE A 69 15.80 8.39 16.32
N VAL A 70 16.45 8.19 15.17
CA VAL A 70 17.90 8.14 15.05
C VAL A 70 18.38 9.46 14.45
N ARG A 71 19.22 10.18 15.20
CA ARG A 71 19.85 11.45 14.78
C ARG A 71 21.09 11.17 13.93
N GLY A 72 21.28 11.92 12.86
CA GLY A 72 22.47 11.75 12.03
C GLY A 72 22.59 12.71 10.85
N SER A 73 23.61 12.42 10.05
CA SER A 73 23.92 13.10 8.79
C SER A 73 24.23 12.06 7.73
N ALA A 74 23.23 11.78 6.89
CA ALA A 74 23.41 10.87 5.75
C ALA A 74 24.48 11.37 4.78
N LEU A 75 24.71 12.69 4.69
CA LEU A 75 25.75 13.26 3.83
C LEU A 75 27.15 12.95 4.39
N LYS A 76 27.39 13.17 5.68
CA LYS A 76 28.66 12.83 6.32
C LYS A 76 28.94 11.33 6.25
N ALA A 77 27.93 10.51 6.50
CA ALA A 77 28.04 9.06 6.33
C ALA A 77 28.46 8.67 4.91
N LEU A 78 27.83 9.27 3.90
CA LEU A 78 28.17 9.02 2.49
C LEU A 78 29.59 9.48 2.12
N GLN A 79 30.11 10.50 2.81
CA GLN A 79 31.48 11.00 2.64
C GLN A 79 32.53 10.17 3.40
N GLY A 80 32.11 9.13 4.12
CA GLY A 80 33.00 8.26 4.89
C GLY A 80 33.47 8.86 6.22
N ASP A 81 32.69 9.78 6.81
CA ASP A 81 32.95 10.30 8.15
C ASP A 81 32.63 9.21 9.19
N PRO A 82 33.61 8.69 9.95
CA PRO A 82 33.40 7.59 10.88
C PRO A 82 32.74 8.03 12.21
N SER A 83 32.35 9.29 12.36
CA SER A 83 31.73 9.80 13.57
C SER A 83 30.33 9.22 13.83
N GLU A 84 29.85 9.39 15.08
CA GLU A 84 28.49 9.03 15.50
C GLU A 84 27.39 9.70 14.66
N LEU A 85 27.64 10.91 14.13
CA LEU A 85 26.71 11.58 13.23
C LEU A 85 26.87 11.15 11.76
N GLY A 86 28.02 10.61 11.38
CA GLY A 86 28.30 10.08 10.05
C GLY A 86 27.91 8.61 9.93
N GLU A 87 28.87 7.74 9.62
CA GLU A 87 28.67 6.29 9.44
C GLU A 87 28.04 5.63 10.68
N GLY A 88 28.39 6.07 11.89
CA GLY A 88 27.83 5.54 13.13
C GLY A 88 26.30 5.68 13.20
N SER A 89 25.75 6.79 12.71
CA SER A 89 24.30 7.01 12.68
C SER A 89 23.57 6.05 11.74
N ILE A 90 24.21 5.63 10.65
CA ILE A 90 23.63 4.68 9.69
C ILE A 90 23.66 3.26 10.27
N LEU A 91 24.76 2.87 10.91
CA LEU A 91 24.83 1.58 11.60
C LEU A 91 23.76 1.50 12.69
N LYS A 92 23.65 2.53 13.53
CA LYS A 92 22.61 2.64 14.55
C LYS A 92 21.20 2.59 13.96
N LEU A 93 20.97 3.24 12.81
CA LEU A 93 19.69 3.17 12.12
C LEU A 93 19.37 1.74 11.68
N MET A 94 20.34 1.00 11.15
CA MET A 94 20.14 -0.40 10.74
C MET A 94 19.87 -1.29 11.95
N GLU A 95 20.65 -1.16 13.02
CA GLU A 95 20.42 -1.90 14.28
C GLU A 95 19.02 -1.61 14.84
N THR A 96 18.62 -0.33 14.85
CA THR A 96 17.28 0.08 15.29
C THR A 96 16.18 -0.52 14.42
N ILE A 97 16.39 -0.62 13.11
CA ILE A 97 15.44 -1.27 12.20
C ILE A 97 15.32 -2.76 12.52
N ASP A 98 16.44 -3.45 12.71
CA ASP A 98 16.47 -4.88 13.02
C ASP A 98 15.78 -5.21 14.35
N GLU A 99 15.90 -4.32 15.35
CA GLU A 99 15.25 -4.50 16.66
C GLU A 99 13.78 -4.07 16.67
N TRP A 100 13.46 -2.93 16.04
CA TRP A 100 12.14 -2.32 16.15
C TRP A 100 11.14 -2.96 15.19
N ILE A 101 11.53 -3.18 13.93
CA ILE A 101 10.64 -3.66 12.88
C ILE A 101 10.57 -5.19 12.94
N PRO A 102 9.45 -5.78 13.41
CA PRO A 102 9.34 -7.23 13.48
C PRO A 102 9.41 -7.79 12.08
N GLU A 103 10.03 -8.97 11.97
CA GLU A 103 9.97 -9.72 10.74
C GLU A 103 8.49 -9.95 10.40
N PRO A 104 8.02 -9.50 9.22
CA PRO A 104 6.60 -9.58 8.90
C PRO A 104 6.20 -11.05 8.88
N VAL A 105 5.21 -11.40 9.70
CA VAL A 105 4.59 -12.72 9.65
C VAL A 105 3.97 -12.87 8.27
N ARG A 106 4.64 -13.66 7.43
CA ARG A 106 4.14 -13.96 6.10
C ARG A 106 2.88 -14.80 6.30
N ASP A 107 1.76 -14.34 5.73
CA ASP A 107 0.47 -15.02 5.76
C ASP A 107 0.46 -16.29 4.87
N ILE A 108 1.44 -17.17 5.03
CA ILE A 108 1.66 -18.35 4.17
C ILE A 108 0.58 -19.43 4.34
N ASP A 109 -0.09 -19.46 5.49
CA ASP A 109 -1.15 -20.43 5.80
C ASP A 109 -2.51 -19.98 5.27
N LYS A 110 -2.64 -18.71 4.84
CA LYS A 110 -3.88 -18.24 4.20
C LYS A 110 -3.95 -18.73 2.75
N PRO A 111 -5.14 -18.76 2.13
CA PRO A 111 -5.25 -19.12 0.73
C PRO A 111 -4.45 -18.18 -0.18
N PHE A 112 -3.83 -18.75 -1.22
CA PHE A 112 -3.00 -18.02 -2.17
C PHE A 112 -3.75 -16.85 -2.82
N LEU A 113 -3.10 -15.68 -2.85
CA LEU A 113 -3.56 -14.50 -3.55
C LEU A 113 -2.35 -13.71 -4.09
N LEU A 114 -2.36 -13.41 -5.39
CA LEU A 114 -1.37 -12.57 -6.06
C LEU A 114 -2.10 -11.48 -6.85
N ALA A 115 -1.70 -10.23 -6.63
CA ALA A 115 -2.22 -9.10 -7.39
C ALA A 115 -1.46 -8.99 -8.72
N ILE A 116 -2.17 -9.04 -9.86
CA ILE A 116 -1.52 -9.00 -11.16
C ILE A 116 -1.10 -7.56 -11.49
N GLU A 117 0.18 -7.38 -11.73
CA GLU A 117 0.82 -6.10 -12.07
C GLU A 117 1.12 -5.98 -13.57
N ASP A 118 1.54 -7.08 -14.20
CA ASP A 118 1.83 -7.11 -15.64
C ASP A 118 1.59 -8.50 -16.26
N VAL A 119 1.46 -8.53 -17.58
CA VAL A 119 1.14 -9.73 -18.38
C VAL A 119 2.06 -9.82 -19.60
N PHE A 120 2.78 -10.93 -19.68
CA PHE A 120 3.69 -11.26 -20.78
C PHE A 120 3.22 -12.51 -21.51
N SER A 121 3.61 -12.63 -22.77
CA SER A 121 3.48 -13.88 -23.53
C SER A 121 4.86 -14.35 -23.91
N ILE A 122 5.21 -15.57 -23.53
CA ILE A 122 6.46 -16.22 -23.92
C ILE A 122 6.14 -17.16 -25.08
N LYS A 123 6.70 -16.86 -26.25
CA LYS A 123 6.52 -17.66 -27.47
C LYS A 123 6.87 -19.12 -27.19
N GLY A 124 5.91 -20.01 -27.39
CA GLY A 124 6.08 -21.46 -27.20
C GLY A 124 5.96 -21.96 -25.75
N ARG A 125 5.77 -21.08 -24.76
CA ARG A 125 5.50 -21.50 -23.35
C ARG A 125 4.10 -21.13 -22.88
N GLY A 126 3.60 -19.95 -23.23
CA GLY A 126 2.29 -19.46 -22.82
C GLY A 126 2.31 -18.07 -22.18
N THR A 127 1.25 -17.74 -21.47
CA THR A 127 1.06 -16.43 -20.82
C THR A 127 1.61 -16.45 -19.41
N VAL A 128 2.44 -15.47 -19.07
CA VAL A 128 2.99 -15.26 -17.73
C VAL A 128 2.38 -14.01 -17.15
N VAL A 129 1.87 -14.09 -15.94
CA VAL A 129 1.46 -12.91 -15.17
C VAL A 129 2.48 -12.66 -14.07
N THR A 130 2.79 -11.40 -13.79
CA THR A 130 3.70 -11.02 -12.72
C THR A 130 2.99 -10.23 -11.64
N GLY A 131 3.46 -10.39 -10.41
CA GLY A 131 3.00 -9.56 -9.30
C GLY A 131 3.51 -10.06 -7.96
N ARG A 132 3.13 -9.33 -6.92
CA ARG A 132 3.43 -9.68 -5.54
C ARG A 132 2.43 -10.69 -5.00
N VAL A 133 2.93 -11.76 -4.39
CA VAL A 133 2.09 -12.65 -3.57
C VAL A 133 1.70 -11.90 -2.29
N GLU A 134 0.42 -11.59 -2.16
CA GLU A 134 -0.11 -10.90 -0.97
C GLU A 134 -0.18 -11.86 0.22
N ARG A 135 -0.64 -13.09 -0.03
CA ARG A 135 -0.80 -14.14 0.98
C ARG A 135 -0.73 -15.54 0.37
N GLY A 136 -0.51 -16.52 1.23
CA GLY A 136 -0.46 -17.94 0.90
C GLY A 136 0.79 -18.36 0.15
N VAL A 137 0.71 -19.56 -0.43
CA VAL A 137 1.77 -20.20 -1.19
C VAL A 137 1.18 -20.76 -2.48
N ILE A 138 1.89 -20.59 -3.59
CA ILE A 138 1.59 -21.23 -4.88
C ILE A 138 2.70 -22.19 -5.24
N LYS A 139 2.36 -23.38 -5.71
CA LYS A 139 3.29 -24.37 -6.25
C LYS A 139 3.02 -24.61 -7.73
N VAL A 140 4.05 -25.08 -8.43
CA VAL A 140 3.88 -25.57 -9.80
C VAL A 140 2.91 -26.75 -9.79
N GLY A 141 1.88 -26.68 -10.62
CA GLY A 141 0.80 -27.66 -10.73
C GLY A 141 -0.49 -27.26 -10.01
N ASP A 142 -0.47 -26.22 -9.16
CA ASP A 142 -1.65 -25.82 -8.41
C ASP A 142 -2.75 -25.23 -9.32
N PRO A 143 -4.03 -25.57 -9.08
CA PRO A 143 -5.14 -24.91 -9.74
C PRO A 143 -5.28 -23.47 -9.19
N VAL A 144 -5.60 -22.52 -10.06
CA VAL A 144 -5.81 -21.11 -9.70
C VAL A 144 -6.98 -20.52 -10.47
N GLU A 145 -7.56 -19.45 -9.92
CA GLU A 145 -8.58 -18.63 -10.56
C GLU A 145 -8.04 -17.24 -10.87
N ILE A 146 -8.39 -16.72 -12.05
CA ILE A 146 -8.19 -15.32 -12.44
C ILE A 146 -9.49 -14.59 -12.11
N VAL A 147 -9.46 -13.69 -11.14
CA VAL A 147 -10.65 -13.06 -10.54
C VAL A 147 -10.60 -11.54 -10.71
N GLY A 148 -11.75 -10.93 -11.03
CA GLY A 148 -11.93 -9.48 -11.17
C GLY A 148 -11.95 -9.03 -12.64
N LEU A 149 -12.50 -7.83 -12.86
CA LEU A 149 -12.75 -7.12 -14.13
C LEU A 149 -13.66 -7.83 -15.14
N ARG A 150 -13.62 -9.16 -15.19
CA ARG A 150 -14.32 -10.04 -16.14
C ARG A 150 -14.82 -11.29 -15.41
N GLU A 151 -15.46 -12.18 -16.15
CA GLU A 151 -15.87 -13.49 -15.64
C GLU A 151 -14.66 -14.29 -15.13
N THR A 152 -14.83 -14.96 -13.99
CA THR A 152 -13.76 -15.72 -13.35
C THR A 152 -13.37 -16.93 -14.21
N LYS A 153 -12.07 -17.10 -14.46
CA LYS A 153 -11.53 -18.22 -15.23
C LYS A 153 -10.65 -19.11 -14.37
N LYS A 154 -10.81 -20.42 -14.51
CA LYS A 154 -9.96 -21.43 -13.88
C LYS A 154 -8.81 -21.81 -14.80
N THR A 155 -7.63 -21.99 -14.24
CA THR A 155 -6.44 -22.48 -14.94
C THR A 155 -5.51 -23.19 -13.94
N VAL A 156 -4.29 -23.52 -14.37
CA VAL A 156 -3.26 -24.18 -13.59
C VAL A 156 -1.96 -23.40 -13.71
N ALA A 157 -1.29 -23.15 -12.58
CA ALA A 157 0.06 -22.60 -12.54
C ALA A 157 1.05 -23.67 -13.04
N THR A 158 1.60 -23.50 -14.23
CA THR A 158 2.53 -24.46 -14.86
C THR A 158 3.99 -24.13 -14.68
N GLY A 159 4.29 -22.97 -14.08
CA GLY A 159 5.63 -22.54 -13.74
C GLY A 159 5.56 -21.36 -12.78
N VAL A 160 6.52 -21.29 -11.88
CA VAL A 160 6.75 -20.16 -10.98
C VAL A 160 8.20 -19.72 -11.17
N GLU A 161 8.41 -18.42 -11.36
CA GLU A 161 9.72 -17.86 -11.66
C GLU A 161 9.98 -16.58 -10.86
N MET A 162 11.21 -16.38 -10.40
CA MET A 162 11.68 -15.13 -9.80
C MET A 162 13.07 -14.81 -10.35
N PHE A 163 13.29 -13.59 -10.85
CA PHE A 163 14.58 -13.15 -11.40
C PHE A 163 15.22 -14.12 -12.41
N ARG A 164 14.43 -14.66 -13.37
CA ARG A 164 14.90 -15.64 -14.37
C ARG A 164 15.32 -17.00 -13.81
N LYS A 165 14.95 -17.31 -12.56
CA LYS A 165 15.16 -18.62 -11.92
C LYS A 165 13.81 -19.31 -11.73
N LEU A 166 13.74 -20.55 -12.16
CA LEU A 166 12.58 -21.42 -11.90
C LEU A 166 12.55 -21.78 -10.42
N LEU A 167 11.36 -21.72 -9.84
CA LEU A 167 11.09 -22.08 -8.46
C LEU A 167 10.01 -23.17 -8.41
N ASP A 168 10.11 -24.04 -7.41
CA ASP A 168 9.06 -25.04 -7.16
C ASP A 168 7.80 -24.42 -6.52
N LYS A 169 8.00 -23.29 -5.82
CA LYS A 169 6.94 -22.53 -5.14
C LYS A 169 7.25 -21.03 -5.06
N GLY A 170 6.20 -20.23 -4.92
CA GLY A 170 6.28 -18.82 -4.49
C GLY A 170 5.40 -18.61 -3.27
N GLN A 171 5.77 -17.68 -2.39
CA GLN A 171 5.07 -17.45 -1.12
C GLN A 171 4.84 -15.96 -0.85
N ALA A 172 3.98 -15.65 0.12
CA ALA A 172 3.68 -14.29 0.54
C ALA A 172 4.95 -13.42 0.69
N GLY A 173 4.90 -12.22 0.10
CA GLY A 173 6.00 -11.25 0.03
C GLY A 173 6.85 -11.33 -1.25
N ASP A 174 6.84 -12.47 -1.94
CA ASP A 174 7.64 -12.69 -3.15
C ASP A 174 7.03 -11.96 -4.36
N ASN A 175 7.89 -11.38 -5.20
CA ASN A 175 7.52 -10.88 -6.52
C ASN A 175 7.85 -11.94 -7.57
N ILE A 176 6.84 -12.59 -8.15
CA ILE A 176 7.01 -13.76 -9.01
C ILE A 176 6.32 -13.58 -10.36
N GLY A 177 6.77 -14.34 -11.35
CA GLY A 177 6.05 -14.64 -12.57
C GLY A 177 5.38 -16.02 -12.47
N VAL A 178 4.12 -16.12 -12.85
CA VAL A 178 3.35 -17.37 -12.87
C VAL A 178 2.92 -17.68 -14.31
N LEU A 179 3.35 -18.83 -14.83
CA LEU A 179 2.97 -19.30 -16.17
C LEU A 179 1.62 -20.00 -16.13
N LEU A 180 0.64 -19.52 -16.88
CA LEU A 180 -0.74 -20.01 -16.86
C LEU A 180 -1.03 -20.94 -18.04
N ARG A 181 -1.67 -22.08 -17.76
CA ARG A 181 -2.04 -23.07 -18.79
C ARG A 181 -3.22 -22.60 -19.61
N GLY A 182 -3.05 -22.53 -20.94
CA GLY A 182 -4.17 -22.35 -21.87
C GLY A 182 -4.88 -20.99 -21.75
N ILE A 183 -4.21 -19.99 -21.19
CA ILE A 183 -4.70 -18.60 -21.10
C ILE A 183 -3.97 -17.78 -22.16
N ASP A 184 -4.69 -17.10 -23.03
CA ASP A 184 -4.12 -16.10 -23.94
C ASP A 184 -3.86 -14.78 -23.18
N LYS A 185 -2.85 -14.02 -23.63
CA LYS A 185 -2.50 -12.73 -23.04
C LYS A 185 -3.69 -11.75 -23.00
N LYS A 186 -4.65 -11.86 -23.93
CA LYS A 186 -5.83 -10.99 -23.97
C LYS A 186 -6.90 -11.39 -22.95
N GLU A 187 -6.82 -12.58 -22.38
CA GLU A 187 -7.79 -13.11 -21.43
C GLU A 187 -7.47 -12.79 -19.98
N VAL A 188 -6.29 -12.20 -19.73
CA VAL A 188 -5.83 -11.78 -18.41
C VAL A 188 -5.23 -10.38 -18.50
N GLU A 189 -5.48 -9.55 -17.50
CA GLU A 189 -4.99 -8.18 -17.48
C GLU A 189 -4.61 -7.70 -16.07
N ARG A 190 -3.81 -6.62 -16.01
CA ARG A 190 -3.50 -5.93 -14.77
C ARG A 190 -4.77 -5.51 -14.05
N GLY A 191 -4.80 -5.67 -12.74
CA GLY A 191 -5.96 -5.37 -11.90
C GLY A 191 -6.81 -6.55 -11.51
N GLN A 192 -6.66 -7.67 -12.22
CA GLN A 192 -7.16 -8.96 -11.75
C GLN A 192 -6.24 -9.52 -10.66
N VAL A 193 -6.71 -10.54 -9.96
CA VAL A 193 -5.90 -11.32 -9.02
C VAL A 193 -5.83 -12.76 -9.48
N LEU A 194 -4.70 -13.42 -9.22
CA LEU A 194 -4.65 -14.88 -9.16
C LEU A 194 -4.95 -15.32 -7.74
N ALA A 195 -5.89 -16.25 -7.57
CA ALA A 195 -6.27 -16.76 -6.27
C ALA A 195 -6.39 -18.28 -6.25
N ALA A 196 -6.27 -18.87 -5.07
CA ALA A 196 -6.70 -20.24 -4.83
C ALA A 196 -8.22 -20.35 -5.16
N PRO A 197 -8.67 -21.42 -5.84
CA PRO A 197 -10.05 -21.48 -6.35
C PRO A 197 -11.11 -21.34 -5.26
N GLY A 198 -12.10 -20.47 -5.49
CA GLY A 198 -13.23 -20.26 -4.58
C GLY A 198 -12.91 -19.49 -3.30
N THR A 199 -11.72 -18.90 -3.18
CA THR A 199 -11.27 -18.24 -1.94
C THR A 199 -11.47 -16.72 -1.95
N ILE A 200 -11.74 -16.14 -3.12
CA ILE A 200 -12.13 -14.74 -3.27
C ILE A 200 -13.12 -14.62 -4.44
N THR A 201 -14.14 -13.79 -4.26
CA THR A 201 -15.16 -13.51 -5.27
C THR A 201 -15.09 -12.06 -5.72
N PRO A 202 -15.44 -11.77 -6.99
CA PRO A 202 -15.44 -10.41 -7.48
C PRO A 202 -16.78 -9.73 -7.18
N HIS A 203 -16.74 -8.51 -6.68
CA HIS A 203 -17.90 -7.74 -6.23
C HIS A 203 -17.95 -6.36 -6.88
N ARG A 204 -19.15 -5.79 -7.01
CA ARG A 204 -19.39 -4.47 -7.58
C ARG A 204 -19.91 -3.49 -6.54
N ARG A 205 -20.60 -3.97 -5.50
CA ARG A 205 -21.22 -3.11 -4.51
C ARG A 205 -20.76 -3.45 -3.11
N PHE A 206 -20.37 -2.42 -2.38
CA PHE A 206 -19.84 -2.55 -1.03
C PHE A 206 -20.15 -1.31 -0.20
N THR A 207 -20.15 -1.48 1.11
CA THR A 207 -20.09 -0.36 2.07
C THR A 207 -18.65 -0.13 2.49
N ALA A 208 -18.29 1.12 2.71
CA ALA A 208 -16.97 1.50 3.17
C ALA A 208 -17.00 2.70 4.10
N GLU A 209 -15.98 2.79 4.94
CA GLU A 209 -15.61 4.02 5.64
C GLU A 209 -14.44 4.65 4.89
N ALA A 210 -14.53 5.95 4.62
CA ALA A 210 -13.44 6.67 3.97
C ALA A 210 -13.15 8.01 4.63
N TYR A 211 -11.85 8.28 4.78
CA TYR A 211 -11.32 9.60 5.12
C TYR A 211 -11.09 10.38 3.82
N ILE A 212 -11.64 11.59 3.74
CA ILE A 212 -11.45 12.48 2.60
C ILE A 212 -10.30 13.42 2.90
N LEU A 213 -9.26 13.42 2.07
CA LEU A 213 -8.06 14.20 2.30
C LEU A 213 -8.37 15.69 2.26
N THR A 214 -7.81 16.43 3.21
CA THR A 214 -7.85 17.89 3.21
C THR A 214 -7.03 18.45 2.05
N LYS A 215 -7.21 19.74 1.74
CA LYS A 215 -6.36 20.46 0.77
C LYS A 215 -4.87 20.36 1.13
N ASP A 216 -4.55 20.48 2.41
CA ASP A 216 -3.16 20.49 2.89
C ASP A 216 -2.50 19.11 2.81
N GLU A 217 -3.31 18.05 2.75
CA GLU A 217 -2.88 16.66 2.51
C GLU A 217 -2.91 16.29 1.01
N GLY A 218 -3.00 17.28 0.11
CA GLY A 218 -3.02 17.07 -1.34
C GLY A 218 -4.37 16.65 -1.92
N GLY A 219 -5.43 16.66 -1.09
CA GLY A 219 -6.79 16.30 -1.46
C GLY A 219 -7.57 17.38 -2.20
N ARG A 220 -8.90 17.36 -2.01
CA ARG A 220 -9.81 18.31 -2.67
C ARG A 220 -9.77 19.67 -1.98
N HIS A 221 -9.96 20.72 -2.77
CA HIS A 221 -10.19 22.08 -2.25
C HIS A 221 -11.66 22.31 -1.89
N THR A 222 -12.58 21.63 -2.57
CA THR A 222 -14.03 21.81 -2.46
C THR A 222 -14.71 20.49 -2.09
N PRO A 223 -15.88 20.55 -1.43
CA PRO A 223 -16.65 19.36 -1.14
C PRO A 223 -17.04 18.60 -2.40
N PHE A 224 -17.48 17.35 -2.21
CA PHE A 224 -18.22 16.62 -3.23
C PHE A 224 -19.65 16.32 -2.73
N PHE A 225 -20.54 16.05 -3.66
CA PHE A 225 -21.97 15.90 -3.43
C PHE A 225 -22.44 14.51 -3.86
N LYS A 226 -23.74 14.23 -3.65
CA LYS A 226 -24.40 13.02 -4.19
C LYS A 226 -24.13 12.87 -5.68
N GLY A 227 -23.87 11.63 -6.12
CA GLY A 227 -23.54 11.31 -7.51
C GLY A 227 -22.07 11.53 -7.88
N TYR A 228 -21.20 11.73 -6.88
CA TYR A 228 -19.75 11.76 -7.08
C TYR A 228 -19.25 10.45 -7.73
N ARG A 229 -18.40 10.57 -8.76
CA ARG A 229 -17.91 9.45 -9.57
C ARG A 229 -16.38 9.43 -9.70
N PRO A 230 -15.64 9.12 -8.62
CA PRO A 230 -14.19 9.04 -8.66
C PRO A 230 -13.70 7.71 -9.25
N GLN A 231 -12.38 7.58 -9.34
CA GLN A 231 -11.71 6.29 -9.51
C GLN A 231 -11.36 5.70 -8.14
N PHE A 232 -11.59 4.40 -7.98
CA PHE A 232 -11.20 3.64 -6.80
C PHE A 232 -10.00 2.78 -7.15
N TYR A 233 -8.89 3.01 -6.46
CA TYR A 233 -7.66 2.25 -6.64
C TYR A 233 -7.64 1.06 -5.69
N PHE A 234 -7.79 -0.14 -6.25
CA PHE A 234 -7.68 -1.41 -5.54
C PHE A 234 -6.43 -2.13 -6.03
N ARG A 235 -5.49 -2.41 -5.11
CA ARG A 235 -4.21 -3.11 -5.37
C ARG A 235 -3.42 -2.51 -6.53
N THR A 236 -3.68 -2.95 -7.75
CA THR A 236 -2.95 -2.62 -8.98
C THR A 236 -3.81 -1.90 -10.02
N THR A 237 -5.10 -1.66 -9.77
CA THR A 237 -6.03 -1.09 -10.76
C THR A 237 -6.91 0.03 -10.24
N ASP A 238 -7.25 0.95 -11.13
CA ASP A 238 -8.23 2.01 -10.94
C ASP A 238 -9.56 1.61 -11.58
N VAL A 239 -10.66 1.68 -10.83
CA VAL A 239 -12.01 1.37 -11.30
C VAL A 239 -12.94 2.53 -10.99
N THR A 240 -13.61 3.07 -12.00
CA THR A 240 -14.60 4.13 -11.77
C THR A 240 -15.79 3.57 -11.00
N GLY A 241 -16.22 4.27 -9.97
CA GLY A 241 -17.44 3.93 -9.22
C GLY A 241 -18.30 5.14 -8.94
N THR A 242 -19.54 4.91 -8.53
CA THR A 242 -20.43 5.96 -8.02
C THR A 242 -20.54 5.86 -6.52
N VAL A 243 -20.47 7.01 -5.83
CA VAL A 243 -20.66 7.12 -4.39
C VAL A 243 -22.10 7.47 -4.07
N LYS A 244 -22.70 6.70 -3.17
CA LYS A 244 -24.00 6.98 -2.56
C LYS A 244 -23.78 7.30 -1.09
N LEU A 245 -24.10 8.54 -0.73
CA LEU A 245 -24.00 9.06 0.63
C LEU A 245 -25.18 8.59 1.50
N PRO A 246 -25.02 8.54 2.83
CA PRO A 246 -26.12 8.24 3.75
C PRO A 246 -27.29 9.22 3.61
N GLU A 247 -28.48 8.80 4.03
CA GLU A 247 -29.63 9.69 4.09
C GLU A 247 -29.34 10.91 4.97
N GLY A 248 -29.79 12.09 4.53
CA GLY A 248 -29.51 13.37 5.20
C GLY A 248 -28.13 13.98 4.91
N VAL A 249 -27.18 13.25 4.31
CA VAL A 249 -25.86 13.80 3.95
C VAL A 249 -25.89 14.30 2.51
N GLU A 250 -25.83 15.62 2.32
CA GLU A 250 -25.86 16.24 0.98
C GLU A 250 -24.46 16.47 0.38
N MET A 251 -23.48 16.75 1.24
CA MET A 251 -22.10 17.04 0.85
C MET A 251 -21.12 16.45 1.85
N VAL A 252 -19.91 16.18 1.39
CA VAL A 252 -18.78 15.74 2.22
C VAL A 252 -17.63 16.72 2.04
N MET A 253 -17.11 17.23 3.15
CA MET A 253 -16.03 18.22 3.17
C MET A 253 -14.66 17.52 3.15
N PRO A 254 -13.63 18.15 2.56
CA PRO A 254 -12.25 17.72 2.77
C PRO A 254 -11.91 17.70 4.27
N GLY A 255 -11.39 16.57 4.76
CA GLY A 255 -11.12 16.30 6.18
C GLY A 255 -12.16 15.44 6.88
N ASP A 256 -13.31 15.16 6.25
CA ASP A 256 -14.35 14.34 6.86
C ASP A 256 -14.03 12.84 6.81
N ASN A 257 -14.54 12.11 7.80
CA ASN A 257 -14.74 10.66 7.70
C ASN A 257 -16.21 10.40 7.35
N VAL A 258 -16.44 9.56 6.34
CA VAL A 258 -17.78 9.29 5.83
C VAL A 258 -17.98 7.81 5.52
N SER A 259 -19.09 7.27 6.01
CA SER A 259 -19.63 6.00 5.55
C SER A 259 -20.27 6.19 4.18
N MET A 260 -20.00 5.30 3.23
CA MET A 260 -20.58 5.35 1.89
C MET A 260 -20.90 3.96 1.34
N GLU A 261 -21.93 3.90 0.49
CA GLU A 261 -22.15 2.78 -0.43
C GLU A 261 -21.49 3.12 -1.77
N VAL A 262 -20.70 2.20 -2.30
CA VAL A 262 -19.99 2.36 -3.58
C VAL A 262 -20.47 1.30 -4.56
N GLU A 263 -20.71 1.73 -5.80
CA GLU A 263 -20.99 0.85 -6.93
C GLU A 263 -19.94 1.04 -8.02
N LEU A 264 -19.14 0.00 -8.27
CA LEU A 264 -18.08 -0.03 -9.28
C LEU A 264 -18.64 -0.36 -10.68
N ASN A 265 -18.02 0.20 -11.72
CA ASN A 265 -18.38 -0.08 -13.10
C ASN A 265 -17.90 -1.47 -13.60
N ALA A 266 -16.93 -2.07 -12.91
CA ALA A 266 -16.41 -3.42 -13.14
C ALA A 266 -16.28 -4.17 -11.81
N PRO A 267 -16.47 -5.49 -11.78
CA PRO A 267 -16.39 -6.26 -10.55
C PRO A 267 -14.91 -6.41 -10.13
N ILE A 268 -14.61 -6.30 -8.84
CA ILE A 268 -13.24 -6.40 -8.29
C ILE A 268 -13.18 -7.48 -7.22
N ALA A 269 -12.13 -8.28 -7.25
CA ALA A 269 -11.84 -9.26 -6.21
C ALA A 269 -11.65 -8.52 -4.87
N MET A 270 -12.62 -8.63 -3.97
CA MET A 270 -12.59 -7.90 -2.71
C MET A 270 -13.16 -8.72 -1.56
N GLU A 271 -12.75 -8.35 -0.36
CA GLU A 271 -13.24 -8.89 0.89
C GLU A 271 -13.34 -7.74 1.90
N LYS A 272 -13.96 -7.99 3.06
CA LYS A 272 -13.98 -7.01 4.14
C LYS A 272 -12.55 -6.64 4.54
N GLU A 273 -12.39 -5.41 5.01
CA GLU A 273 -11.10 -4.84 5.42
C GLU A 273 -10.11 -4.57 4.28
N LEU A 274 -10.47 -4.88 3.03
CA LEU A 274 -9.68 -4.45 1.89
C LEU A 274 -9.64 -2.93 1.83
N ARG A 275 -8.42 -2.39 1.79
CA ARG A 275 -8.18 -0.96 1.69
C ARG A 275 -8.12 -0.50 0.24
N PHE A 276 -8.53 0.74 0.01
CA PHE A 276 -8.51 1.37 -1.31
C PHE A 276 -8.21 2.87 -1.19
N ALA A 277 -7.73 3.46 -2.28
CA ALA A 277 -7.62 4.91 -2.41
C ALA A 277 -8.73 5.44 -3.33
N ILE A 278 -9.23 6.62 -3.05
CA ILE A 278 -10.15 7.36 -3.92
C ILE A 278 -9.31 8.37 -4.69
N ARG A 279 -9.40 8.36 -6.02
CA ARG A 279 -8.57 9.17 -6.91
C ARG A 279 -9.41 9.97 -7.91
N GLU A 280 -8.94 11.17 -8.20
CA GLU A 280 -9.53 12.09 -9.18
C GLU A 280 -8.43 12.84 -9.91
N GLY A 281 -8.48 12.89 -11.24
CA GLY A 281 -7.47 13.61 -12.04
C GLY A 281 -6.04 13.12 -11.79
N GLY A 282 -5.87 11.84 -11.44
CA GLY A 282 -4.57 11.24 -11.11
C GLY A 282 -4.08 11.47 -9.67
N ARG A 283 -4.79 12.27 -8.86
CA ARG A 283 -4.45 12.57 -7.46
C ARG A 283 -5.28 11.73 -6.51
N THR A 284 -4.70 11.36 -5.37
CA THR A 284 -5.45 10.75 -4.26
C THR A 284 -6.22 11.84 -3.52
N VAL A 285 -7.52 11.62 -3.33
CA VAL A 285 -8.43 12.57 -2.67
C VAL A 285 -9.11 11.96 -1.44
N GLY A 286 -8.94 10.66 -1.22
CA GLY A 286 -9.45 9.97 -0.04
C GLY A 286 -8.81 8.59 0.09
N ALA A 287 -8.96 8.01 1.27
CA ALA A 287 -8.54 6.66 1.58
C ALA A 287 -9.65 5.96 2.34
N GLY A 288 -9.95 4.72 1.97
CA GLY A 288 -11.07 3.99 2.55
C GLY A 288 -10.78 2.51 2.78
N VAL A 289 -11.69 1.91 3.53
CA VAL A 289 -11.67 0.49 3.87
C VAL A 289 -13.06 -0.10 3.64
N VAL A 290 -13.11 -1.26 2.99
CA VAL A 290 -14.35 -2.00 2.77
C VAL A 290 -14.86 -2.51 4.13
N THR A 291 -16.08 -2.13 4.52
CA THR A 291 -16.73 -2.58 5.76
C THR A 291 -17.72 -3.71 5.53
N GLY A 292 -18.29 -3.81 4.32
CA GLY A 292 -19.30 -4.80 3.98
C GLY A 292 -19.41 -5.02 2.49
N ILE A 293 -19.71 -6.26 2.09
CA ILE A 293 -19.98 -6.62 0.70
C ILE A 293 -21.49 -6.73 0.52
N LEU A 294 -22.01 -6.06 -0.51
CA LEU A 294 -23.43 -6.06 -0.83
C LEU A 294 -23.74 -6.93 -2.05
N GLU A 295 -22.86 -6.87 -3.07
CA GLU A 295 -23.01 -7.60 -4.35
C GLU A 295 -21.66 -7.85 -5.00
#